data_AF-W1PR45-F1
#
_entry.id   AF-W1PR45-F1
#
_cell.length_a   1.000
_cell.length_b   1.000
_cell.length_c   1.000
_cell.angle_alpha   90.00
_cell.angle_beta   90.00
_cell.angle_gamma   90.00
#
_symmetry.space_group_name_H-M   'P 1'
#
loop_
_entity.id
_entity.type
_entity.pdbx_description
1 polymer ?
#
loop_
_entity_poly.entity_id
_entity_poly.type
_entity_poly.pdbx_seq_one_letter_code
_entity_poly.pdbx_strand_id
1 'polypeptide(L)'
;MDLYIQKSGPFSAKERGATHRAPAFTAKSQVLQRALAMVASFSIILSSNPVHAGILSGFSGLESIPGPQLPQFDFLTRFNEENQKKYAEQDARFKSTTVLKELLERSKLNKQRNQQEIQDKYCIRGAEWGVGDCSTQGMTSEDRETFIATLKAKSTAK
;
A
#
# COMPACT_ATOMS: atom_id res chain seq x y z
N MET A 1 16.46 31.00 -16.71
CA MET A 1 16.68 31.49 -15.34
C MET A 1 16.11 30.46 -14.36
N ASP A 2 16.95 29.48 -14.08
CA ASP A 2 17.13 28.68 -12.87
C ASP A 2 15.93 28.46 -11.93
N LEU A 3 15.29 27.29 -12.08
CA LEU A 3 14.51 26.63 -11.04
C LEU A 3 15.47 25.81 -10.15
N TYR A 4 15.82 26.36 -8.99
CA TYR A 4 16.62 25.66 -7.98
C TYR A 4 15.76 24.60 -7.27
N ILE A 5 16.11 23.34 -7.50
CA ILE A 5 15.61 22.16 -6.79
C ILE A 5 16.27 22.11 -5.42
N GLN A 6 15.51 22.36 -4.35
CA GLN A 6 15.99 22.20 -2.98
C GLN A 6 15.95 20.71 -2.58
N LYS A 7 17.11 20.05 -2.64
CA LYS A 7 17.36 18.72 -2.08
C LYS A 7 17.29 18.78 -0.55
N SER A 8 16.35 18.07 0.07
CA SER A 8 16.37 17.77 1.50
C SER A 8 17.25 16.54 1.76
N GLY A 9 18.42 16.75 2.38
CA GLY A 9 19.27 15.70 2.93
C GLY A 9 18.72 15.11 4.24
N PRO A 10 19.35 14.04 4.77
CA PRO A 10 18.76 13.18 5.80
C PRO A 10 18.79 13.83 7.20
N PHE A 11 17.61 13.86 7.82
CA PHE A 11 17.41 14.31 9.20
C PHE A 11 17.95 13.24 10.16
N SER A 12 19.14 13.48 10.71
CA SER A 12 19.71 12.68 11.80
C SER A 12 19.10 13.14 13.13
N ALA A 13 18.16 12.34 13.65
CA ALA A 13 17.54 12.59 14.95
C ALA A 13 18.46 12.11 16.08
N LYS A 14 19.04 13.06 16.82
CA LYS A 14 19.79 12.83 18.06
C LYS A 14 18.82 12.92 19.23
N GLU A 15 18.44 11.77 19.80
CA GLU A 15 17.68 11.70 21.05
C GLU A 15 18.49 12.34 22.19
N ARG A 16 17.87 13.29 22.89
CA ARG A 16 18.29 13.70 24.23
C ARG A 16 17.05 13.74 25.10
N GLY A 17 17.02 12.84 26.08
CA GLY A 17 16.03 12.84 27.14
C GLY A 17 16.11 14.11 27.97
N ALA A 18 14.95 14.66 28.30
CA ALA A 18 14.78 15.62 29.37
C ALA A 18 13.37 15.44 29.96
N THR A 19 13.34 14.84 31.15
CA THR A 19 12.20 14.82 32.04
C THR A 19 11.84 16.24 32.48
N HIS A 20 10.72 16.79 32.01
CA HIS A 20 10.08 17.93 32.65
C HIS A 20 8.55 17.79 32.61
N ARG A 21 8.03 17.37 33.77
CA ARG A 21 6.80 17.84 34.43
C ARG A 21 5.65 18.28 33.51
N ALA A 22 4.59 17.45 33.47
CA ALA A 22 3.31 17.81 32.87
C ALA A 22 2.82 19.17 33.41
N PRO A 23 2.38 20.12 32.57
CA PRO A 23 1.66 21.27 33.05
C PRO A 23 0.28 20.79 33.51
N ALA A 24 0.02 20.92 34.81
CA ALA A 24 -1.34 20.87 35.33
C ALA A 24 -2.11 22.04 34.68
N PHE A 25 -2.97 21.72 33.73
CA PHE A 25 -3.80 22.70 33.04
C PHE A 25 -4.96 23.12 33.94
N THR A 26 -4.68 23.97 34.92
CA THR A 26 -5.74 24.68 35.66
C THR A 26 -6.00 26.01 34.98
N ALA A 27 -6.72 25.96 33.85
CA ALA A 27 -7.36 27.13 33.27
C ALA A 27 -8.88 26.93 33.33
N LYS A 28 -9.53 27.52 34.32
CA LYS A 28 -10.99 27.66 34.41
C LYS A 28 -11.48 28.67 33.36
N SER A 29 -11.35 28.33 32.09
CA SER A 29 -11.97 29.07 30.99
C SER A 29 -13.19 28.29 30.51
N GLN A 30 -14.38 28.76 30.89
CA GLN A 30 -15.65 28.19 30.42
C GLN A 30 -15.76 28.22 28.89
N VAL A 31 -15.11 29.21 28.26
CA VAL A 31 -15.05 29.36 26.80
C VAL A 31 -14.22 28.24 26.18
N LEU A 32 -13.09 27.89 26.79
CA LEU A 32 -12.21 26.82 26.30
C LEU A 32 -12.82 25.44 26.52
N GLN A 33 -13.55 25.24 27.62
CA GLN A 33 -14.32 24.01 27.86
C GLN A 33 -15.48 23.83 26.88
N ARG A 34 -16.22 24.91 26.57
CA ARG A 34 -17.29 24.87 25.55
C ARG A 34 -16.74 24.66 24.15
N ALA A 35 -15.60 25.28 23.82
CA ALA A 35 -14.93 25.08 22.55
C ALA A 35 -14.44 23.63 22.39
N LEU A 36 -13.88 23.02 23.44
CA LEU A 36 -13.48 21.60 23.41
C LEU A 36 -14.69 20.67 23.20
N ALA A 37 -15.81 20.93 23.87
CA ALA A 37 -17.02 20.11 23.74
C ALA A 37 -17.63 20.20 22.32
N MET A 38 -17.61 21.39 21.71
CA MET A 38 -18.05 21.59 20.33
C MET A 38 -17.11 20.91 19.33
N VAL A 39 -15.79 21.04 19.51
CA VAL A 39 -14.81 20.36 18.65
C VAL A 39 -14.93 18.85 18.76
N ALA A 40 -15.16 18.30 19.95
CA ALA A 40 -15.36 16.86 20.16
C ALA A 40 -16.64 16.35 19.46
N SER A 41 -17.75 17.08 19.52
CA SER A 41 -18.99 16.67 18.85
C SER A 41 -18.90 16.77 17.33
N PHE A 42 -18.29 17.82 16.79
CA PHE A 42 -18.02 17.91 15.35
C PHE A 42 -17.02 16.84 14.89
N SER A 43 -16.06 16.46 15.73
CA SER A 43 -15.13 15.38 15.41
C SER A 43 -15.84 14.03 15.27
N ILE A 44 -16.90 13.74 16.05
CA ILE A 44 -17.69 12.49 15.93
C ILE A 44 -18.50 12.47 14.63
N ILE A 45 -19.07 13.61 14.23
CA ILE A 45 -19.83 13.74 12.97
C ILE A 45 -18.89 13.65 11.77
N LEU A 46 -17.71 14.30 11.83
CA LEU A 46 -16.74 14.32 10.75
C LEU A 46 -15.86 13.05 10.69
N SER A 47 -15.72 12.31 11.80
CA SER A 47 -15.08 10.99 11.86
C SER A 47 -16.05 9.84 11.62
N SER A 48 -17.28 10.13 11.20
CA SER A 48 -18.19 9.13 10.66
C SER A 48 -17.60 8.66 9.33
N ASN A 49 -16.65 7.74 9.41
CA ASN A 49 -16.33 6.85 8.30
C ASN A 49 -17.67 6.22 7.89
N PRO A 50 -18.10 6.31 6.63
CA PRO A 50 -19.23 5.51 6.18
C PRO A 50 -18.85 4.07 6.50
N VAL A 51 -19.57 3.45 7.44
CA VAL A 51 -19.41 2.03 7.73
C VAL A 51 -19.81 1.30 6.46
N HIS A 52 -18.80 1.00 5.64
CA HIS A 52 -18.84 -0.09 4.70
C HIS A 52 -19.26 -1.31 5.52
N ALA A 53 -20.31 -2.02 5.11
CA ALA A 53 -20.79 -3.22 5.77
C ALA A 53 -19.61 -4.20 5.98
N GLY A 54 -19.02 -4.20 7.18
CA GLY A 54 -17.69 -4.77 7.35
C GLY A 54 -17.18 -4.91 8.79
N ILE A 55 -17.86 -4.33 9.78
CA ILE A 55 -17.52 -4.56 11.21
C ILE A 55 -18.26 -5.81 11.76
N LEU A 56 -19.29 -6.29 11.04
CA LEU A 56 -20.04 -7.52 11.37
C LEU A 56 -19.90 -8.62 10.31
N SER A 57 -19.19 -8.38 9.19
CA SER A 57 -19.07 -9.33 8.06
C SER A 57 -18.07 -10.48 8.32
N GLY A 58 -17.83 -10.82 9.58
CA GLY A 58 -16.86 -11.84 9.99
C GLY A 58 -17.29 -12.71 11.17
N PHE A 59 -18.48 -12.50 11.74
CA PHE A 59 -19.05 -13.49 12.66
C PHE A 59 -19.87 -14.47 11.82
N SER A 60 -19.37 -15.70 11.67
CA SER A 60 -20.10 -16.82 11.07
C SER A 60 -21.21 -17.30 12.03
N GLY A 61 -22.13 -16.42 12.38
CA GLY A 61 -23.34 -16.68 13.15
C GLY A 61 -24.55 -16.23 12.36
N LEU A 62 -25.55 -17.11 12.23
CA LEU A 62 -26.82 -16.93 11.50
C LEU A 62 -26.74 -16.73 9.96
N GLU A 63 -25.58 -16.52 9.34
CA GLU A 63 -25.43 -16.27 7.88
C GLU A 63 -25.72 -17.49 6.96
N SER A 64 -26.01 -18.67 7.50
CA SER A 64 -26.40 -19.85 6.71
C SER A 64 -27.92 -20.02 6.59
N ILE A 65 -28.72 -19.11 7.16
CA ILE A 65 -30.15 -19.10 6.91
C ILE A 65 -30.36 -18.34 5.61
N PRO A 66 -30.79 -18.99 4.51
CA PRO A 66 -31.04 -18.27 3.26
C PRO A 66 -32.04 -17.17 3.57
N GLY A 67 -31.61 -15.91 3.42
CA GLY A 67 -32.46 -14.76 3.64
C GLY A 67 -33.75 -14.94 2.83
N PRO A 68 -34.92 -14.59 3.39
CA PRO A 68 -36.17 -14.71 2.66
C PRO A 68 -36.02 -14.01 1.30
N GLN A 69 -36.46 -14.68 0.24
CA GLN A 69 -36.34 -14.12 -1.11
C GLN A 69 -37.03 -12.76 -1.10
N LEU A 70 -36.26 -11.69 -1.32
CA LEU A 70 -36.85 -10.36 -1.42
C LEU A 70 -37.86 -10.40 -2.57
N PRO A 71 -39.09 -9.91 -2.36
CA PRO A 71 -40.05 -9.77 -3.45
C PRO A 71 -39.38 -8.97 -4.56
N GLN A 72 -39.25 -9.59 -5.73
CA GLN A 72 -38.63 -8.97 -6.90
C GLN A 72 -39.59 -7.91 -7.43
N PHE A 73 -39.46 -6.70 -6.89
CA PHE A 73 -40.13 -5.55 -7.44
C PHE A 73 -39.40 -5.18 -8.74
N ASP A 74 -40.13 -5.08 -9.85
CA ASP A 74 -39.58 -4.72 -11.17
C ASP A 74 -38.74 -3.44 -11.14
N PHE A 75 -39.07 -2.52 -10.23
CA PHE A 75 -38.30 -1.30 -10.00
C PHE A 75 -36.90 -1.57 -9.42
N LEU A 76 -36.77 -2.47 -8.43
CA LEU A 76 -35.47 -2.77 -7.80
C LEU A 76 -34.56 -3.50 -8.77
N THR A 77 -35.11 -4.41 -9.58
CA THR A 77 -34.36 -5.11 -10.63
C THR A 77 -33.85 -4.13 -11.68
N ARG A 78 -34.73 -3.26 -12.21
CA ARG A 78 -34.34 -2.22 -13.18
C ARG A 78 -33.31 -1.26 -12.60
N PHE A 79 -33.47 -0.82 -11.35
CA PHE A 79 -32.52 0.06 -10.68
C PHE A 79 -31.16 -0.61 -10.49
N ASN A 80 -31.12 -1.89 -10.08
CA ASN A 80 -29.87 -2.63 -9.93
C ASN A 80 -29.16 -2.82 -11.27
N GLU A 81 -29.91 -3.18 -12.33
CA GLU A 81 -29.38 -3.30 -13.69
C GLU A 81 -28.85 -1.98 -14.24
N GLU A 82 -29.56 -0.87 -14.03
CA GLU A 82 -29.12 0.47 -14.45
C GLU A 82 -27.85 0.91 -13.71
N ASN A 83 -27.74 0.64 -12.41
CA ASN A 83 -26.53 0.93 -11.65
C ASN A 83 -25.36 0.06 -12.13
N GLN A 84 -25.59 -1.24 -12.35
CA GLN A 84 -24.57 -2.15 -12.85
C GLN A 84 -24.06 -1.74 -14.23
N LYS A 85 -24.96 -1.32 -15.13
CA LYS A 85 -24.60 -0.75 -16.44
C LYS A 85 -23.76 0.51 -16.28
N LYS A 86 -24.14 1.44 -15.41
CA LYS A 86 -23.36 2.66 -15.14
C LYS A 86 -21.95 2.34 -14.61
N TYR A 87 -21.81 1.38 -13.71
CA TYR A 87 -20.49 0.94 -13.23
C TYR A 87 -19.66 0.30 -14.34
N ALA A 88 -20.26 -0.55 -15.17
CA ALA A 88 -19.58 -1.19 -16.30
C ALA A 88 -19.13 -0.17 -17.35
N GLU A 89 -19.95 0.84 -17.65
CA GLU A 89 -19.60 1.93 -18.56
C GLU A 89 -18.47 2.81 -17.99
N GLN A 90 -18.51 3.13 -16.71
CA GLN A 90 -17.45 3.90 -16.06
C GLN A 90 -16.13 3.12 -16.00
N ASP A 91 -16.17 1.84 -15.71
CA ASP A 91 -15.01 0.96 -15.74
C ASP A 91 -14.44 0.82 -17.17
N ALA A 92 -15.29 0.70 -18.19
CA ALA A 92 -14.86 0.69 -19.59
C ALA A 92 -14.21 2.03 -20.01
N ARG A 93 -14.76 3.16 -19.57
CA ARG A 93 -14.18 4.50 -19.79
C ARG A 93 -12.84 4.66 -19.07
N PHE A 94 -12.74 4.15 -17.85
CA PHE A 94 -11.50 4.16 -17.08
C PHE A 94 -10.43 3.29 -17.75
N LYS A 95 -10.80 2.09 -18.20
CA LYS A 95 -9.92 1.15 -18.93
C LYS A 95 -9.43 1.70 -20.28
N SER A 96 -10.23 2.51 -20.95
CA SER A 96 -9.85 3.11 -22.24
C SER A 96 -8.93 4.32 -22.10
N THR A 97 -8.82 4.89 -20.88
CA THR A 97 -8.01 6.08 -20.60
C THR A 97 -6.53 5.83 -20.87
N THR A 98 -5.85 6.80 -21.50
CA THR A 98 -4.44 6.72 -21.90
C THR A 98 -3.50 6.52 -20.70
N VAL A 99 -3.78 7.21 -19.59
CA VAL A 99 -3.01 7.11 -18.34
C VAL A 99 -2.98 5.69 -17.80
N LEU A 100 -4.14 5.00 -17.77
CA LEU A 100 -4.18 3.64 -17.24
C LEU A 100 -3.38 2.67 -18.12
N LYS A 101 -3.47 2.82 -19.44
CA LYS A 101 -2.72 1.98 -20.38
C LYS A 101 -1.21 2.15 -20.18
N GLU A 102 -0.73 3.38 -20.07
CA GLU A 102 0.67 3.68 -19.79
C GLU A 102 1.13 3.06 -18.46
N LEU A 103 0.36 3.26 -17.39
CA LEU A 103 0.71 2.72 -16.07
C LEU A 103 0.70 1.19 -16.05
N LEU A 104 -0.21 0.56 -16.79
CA LEU A 104 -0.31 -0.89 -16.89
C LEU A 104 0.87 -1.46 -17.67
N GLU A 105 1.27 -0.83 -18.77
CA GLU A 105 2.48 -1.19 -19.52
C GLU A 105 3.74 -1.03 -18.67
N ARG A 106 3.88 0.10 -17.97
CA ARG A 106 4.99 0.34 -17.05
C ARG A 106 5.02 -0.66 -15.90
N SER A 107 3.87 -1.01 -15.34
CA SER A 107 3.74 -2.01 -14.28
C SER A 107 4.17 -3.40 -14.77
N LYS A 108 3.75 -3.81 -15.97
CA LYS A 108 4.18 -5.08 -16.59
C LYS A 108 5.69 -5.14 -16.81
N LEU A 109 6.28 -4.09 -17.37
CA LEU A 109 7.72 -4.00 -17.58
C LEU A 109 8.49 -4.00 -16.25
N ASN A 110 7.99 -3.28 -15.24
CA ASN A 110 8.61 -3.25 -13.92
C ASN A 110 8.47 -4.59 -13.18
N LYS A 111 7.37 -5.32 -13.37
CA LYS A 111 7.20 -6.65 -12.76
C LYS A 111 8.29 -7.61 -13.23
N GLN A 112 8.51 -7.72 -14.54
CA GLN A 112 9.51 -8.62 -15.10
C GLN A 112 10.93 -8.22 -14.68
N ARG A 113 11.27 -6.92 -14.74
CA ARG A 113 12.57 -6.43 -14.28
C ARG A 113 12.79 -6.66 -12.79
N ASN A 114 11.79 -6.38 -11.96
CA ASN A 114 11.90 -6.59 -10.52
C ASN A 114 12.03 -8.09 -10.17
N GLN A 115 11.34 -8.98 -10.89
CA GLN A 115 11.51 -10.42 -10.72
C GLN A 115 12.95 -10.85 -11.04
N GLN A 116 13.52 -10.38 -12.14
CA GLN A 116 14.91 -10.67 -12.50
C GLN A 116 15.91 -10.09 -11.50
N GLU A 117 15.75 -8.82 -11.11
CA GLU A 117 16.61 -8.18 -10.09
C GLU A 117 16.58 -8.91 -8.75
N ILE A 118 15.41 -9.39 -8.35
CA ILE A 118 15.25 -10.16 -7.12
C ILE A 118 15.97 -11.52 -7.27
N GLN A 119 15.75 -12.24 -8.37
CA GLN A 119 16.41 -13.51 -8.65
C GLN A 119 17.93 -13.37 -8.70
N ASP A 120 18.45 -12.36 -9.39
CA ASP A 120 19.89 -12.07 -9.49
C ASP A 120 20.48 -11.77 -8.10
N LYS A 121 19.79 -11.00 -7.25
CA LYS A 121 20.21 -10.75 -5.85
C LYS A 121 20.29 -12.03 -5.03
N TYR A 122 19.30 -12.91 -5.15
CA TYR A 122 19.31 -14.20 -4.45
C TYR A 122 20.39 -15.12 -5.00
N CYS A 123 20.64 -15.09 -6.31
CA CYS A 123 21.66 -15.90 -6.96
C CYS A 123 23.07 -15.48 -6.54
N ILE A 124 23.36 -14.17 -6.49
CA ILE A 124 24.64 -13.64 -5.98
C ILE A 124 24.85 -14.06 -4.53
N ARG A 125 23.85 -13.86 -3.68
CA ARG A 125 23.94 -14.25 -2.27
C ARG A 125 24.10 -15.77 -2.12
N GLY A 126 23.38 -16.56 -2.90
CA GLY A 126 23.49 -18.03 -2.90
C GLY A 126 24.88 -18.51 -3.34
N ALA A 127 25.47 -17.87 -4.36
CA ALA A 127 26.82 -18.14 -4.82
C ALA A 127 27.88 -17.77 -3.78
N GLU A 128 27.70 -16.64 -3.08
CA GLU A 128 28.61 -16.21 -2.00
C GLU A 128 28.58 -17.17 -0.80
N TRP A 129 27.40 -17.69 -0.46
CA TRP A 129 27.21 -18.57 0.70
C TRP A 129 27.35 -20.06 0.34
N GLY A 130 27.40 -20.39 -0.95
CA GLY A 130 27.50 -21.76 -1.45
C GLY A 130 26.23 -22.59 -1.24
N VAL A 131 25.04 -21.98 -1.20
CA VAL A 131 23.76 -22.65 -0.91
C VAL A 131 22.70 -22.32 -1.97
N GLY A 132 21.95 -23.34 -2.40
CA GLY A 132 20.78 -23.21 -3.29
C GLY A 132 21.07 -23.49 -4.77
N ASP A 133 20.11 -23.16 -5.63
CA ASP A 133 20.14 -23.46 -7.07
C ASP A 133 21.25 -22.72 -7.84
N CYS A 134 21.79 -21.64 -7.26
CA CYS A 134 22.95 -20.89 -7.76
C CYS A 134 24.25 -21.19 -6.98
N SER A 135 24.32 -22.31 -6.26
CA SER A 135 25.50 -22.66 -5.47
C SER A 135 26.71 -22.93 -6.36
N THR A 136 27.86 -22.42 -5.94
CA THR A 136 29.17 -22.72 -6.55
C THR A 136 29.87 -23.85 -5.80
N GLN A 137 29.09 -24.73 -5.16
CA GLN A 137 29.64 -25.79 -4.30
C GLN A 137 30.22 -26.88 -5.21
N GLY A 138 31.53 -27.15 -5.08
CA GLY A 138 32.28 -28.06 -5.96
C GLY A 138 33.03 -27.38 -7.11
N MET A 139 32.92 -26.05 -7.27
CA MET A 139 33.80 -25.28 -8.16
C MET A 139 35.15 -25.01 -7.47
N THR A 140 36.21 -24.79 -8.27
CA THR A 140 37.49 -24.30 -7.73
C THR A 140 37.30 -22.89 -7.16
N SER A 141 38.19 -22.46 -6.25
CA SER A 141 38.13 -21.11 -5.67
C SER A 141 38.18 -20.01 -6.73
N GLU A 142 38.96 -20.22 -7.78
CA GLU A 142 39.12 -19.30 -8.91
C GLU A 142 37.85 -19.22 -9.77
N ASP A 143 37.25 -20.37 -10.09
CA ASP A 143 36.02 -20.43 -10.88
C ASP A 143 34.82 -19.85 -10.12
N ARG A 144 34.78 -20.01 -8.80
CA ARG A 144 33.75 -19.40 -7.95
C ARG A 144 33.82 -17.87 -8.00
N GLU A 145 35.02 -17.30 -7.87
CA GLU A 145 35.20 -15.85 -7.83
C GLU A 145 34.89 -15.20 -9.18
N THR A 146 35.29 -15.84 -10.28
CA THR A 146 34.96 -15.38 -11.64
C THR A 146 33.46 -15.44 -11.92
N PHE A 147 32.77 -16.49 -11.47
CA PHE A 147 31.31 -16.60 -11.55
C PHE A 147 30.58 -15.51 -10.73
N ILE A 148 31.01 -15.28 -9.48
CA ILE A 148 30.43 -14.22 -8.64
C ILE A 148 30.68 -12.84 -9.27
N ALA A 149 31.86 -12.61 -9.86
CA ALA A 149 32.18 -11.36 -10.56
C ALA A 149 31.28 -11.13 -11.78
N THR A 150 31.00 -12.17 -12.57
CA THR A 150 30.08 -12.08 -13.72
C THR A 150 28.65 -11.82 -13.28
N LEU A 151 28.16 -12.47 -12.23
CA LEU A 151 26.83 -12.21 -11.67
C LEU A 151 26.71 -10.77 -11.14
N LYS A 152 27.72 -10.28 -10.43
CA LYS A 152 27.76 -8.90 -9.93
C LYS A 152 27.75 -7.91 -11.09
N ALA A 153 28.56 -8.12 -12.12
CA ALA A 153 28.58 -7.28 -13.32
C ALA A 153 27.22 -7.28 -14.06
N LYS A 154 26.56 -8.42 -14.14
CA LYS A 154 25.21 -8.52 -14.73
C LYS A 154 24.16 -7.76 -13.90
N SER A 155 24.24 -7.81 -12.57
CA SER A 155 23.30 -7.11 -11.68
C SER A 155 23.47 -5.59 -11.66
N THR A 156 24.67 -5.09 -11.99
CA THR A 156 24.97 -3.65 -12.06
C THR A 156 24.85 -3.07 -13.46
N ALA A 157 24.85 -3.91 -14.50
CA ALA A 157 24.52 -3.54 -15.87
C ALA A 157 23.01 -3.28 -16.01
N LYS A 158 22.59 -2.07 -15.64
CA LYS A 158 21.21 -1.60 -15.71
C LYS A 158 21.06 -0.42 -16.65
#